data_AF-A0A8J8NJP1-F1
#
_entry.id   AF-A0A8J8NJP1-F1
#
_cell.length_a   1.000
_cell.length_b   1.000
_cell.length_c   1.000
_cell.angle_alpha   90.00
_cell.angle_beta   90.00
_cell.angle_gamma   90.00
#
_symmetry.space_group_name_H-M   'P 1'
#
loop_
_entity.id
_entity.type
_entity.pdbx_description
1 polymer ?
#
loop_
_entity_poly.entity_id
_entity_poly.type
_entity_poly.pdbx_seq_one_letter_code
_entity_poly.pdbx_strand_id
1 'polypeptide(L)'
;MQKQIRLNEDYQNQLRQEIEEASPFISDVTPVDILKAEYADNFKFSDCFEALQTRYKTVRRLRRDGNCFYRAYLFQTFEHFIINKTDTKQYLRFLKAIEGSKADLMALGYDEIAIEDFYDLFVAEVKKLPDISPAEAQQHLLKLLCNKEEAVYLIMYARFMTACYLKQNSILFEDFVGDVASFCMREVEAVDVECDHPQIIAITNYLGVGVEINSVGPKGNLEVIKLPEDADFDQGFRAKLLYVPGHYDALYQ
;
A
#
# COMPACT_ATOMS: atom_id res chain seq x y z
N MET A 1 -34.58 -18.01 -13.94
CA MET A 1 -33.23 -18.58 -13.74
C MET A 1 -32.16 -17.48 -13.63
N GLN A 2 -31.92 -16.66 -14.68
CA GLN A 2 -30.93 -15.56 -14.62
C GLN A 2 -31.17 -14.50 -13.52
N LYS A 3 -32.43 -14.14 -13.25
CA LYS A 3 -32.79 -13.21 -12.15
C LYS A 3 -32.51 -13.79 -10.75
N GLN A 4 -32.66 -15.11 -10.59
CA GLN A 4 -32.37 -15.81 -9.33
C GLN A 4 -30.86 -15.97 -9.09
N ILE A 5 -30.10 -16.17 -10.18
CA ILE A 5 -28.64 -16.22 -10.16
C ILE A 5 -28.07 -14.85 -9.77
N ARG A 6 -28.51 -13.77 -10.42
CA ARG A 6 -28.09 -12.40 -10.07
C ARG A 6 -28.46 -12.03 -8.63
N LEU A 7 -29.67 -12.36 -8.17
CA LEU A 7 -30.08 -12.08 -6.80
C LEU A 7 -29.23 -12.83 -5.76
N ASN A 8 -28.81 -14.06 -6.08
CA ASN A 8 -27.87 -14.81 -5.24
C ASN A 8 -26.46 -14.21 -5.28
N GLU A 9 -25.98 -13.76 -6.44
CA GLU A 9 -24.68 -13.09 -6.57
C GLU A 9 -24.65 -11.78 -5.79
N ASP A 10 -25.68 -10.94 -5.92
CA ASP A 10 -25.83 -9.68 -5.21
C ASP A 10 -25.85 -9.89 -3.69
N TYR A 11 -26.60 -10.90 -3.21
CA TYR A 11 -26.66 -11.25 -1.79
C TYR A 11 -25.32 -11.77 -1.26
N GLN A 12 -24.60 -12.60 -2.02
CA GLN A 12 -23.26 -13.07 -1.65
C GLN A 12 -22.23 -11.93 -1.63
N ASN A 13 -22.37 -10.93 -2.50
CA ASN A 13 -21.51 -9.75 -2.51
C ASN A 13 -21.80 -8.85 -1.30
N GLN A 14 -23.07 -8.65 -0.95
CA GLN A 14 -23.47 -7.91 0.26
C GLN A 14 -22.91 -8.57 1.53
N LEU A 15 -23.05 -9.89 1.68
CA LEU A 15 -22.49 -10.60 2.83
C LEU A 15 -20.97 -10.48 2.91
N ARG A 16 -20.27 -10.56 1.77
CA ARG A 16 -18.80 -10.36 1.73
C ARG A 16 -18.43 -8.95 2.17
N GLN A 17 -19.16 -7.94 1.68
CA GLN A 17 -18.94 -6.56 2.06
C GLN A 17 -19.16 -6.34 3.57
N GLU A 18 -20.24 -6.88 4.14
CA GLU A 18 -20.51 -6.78 5.59
C GLU A 18 -19.40 -7.43 6.44
N ILE A 19 -18.87 -8.57 6.00
CA ILE A 19 -17.75 -9.26 6.67
C ILE A 19 -16.46 -8.42 6.57
N GLU A 20 -16.20 -7.81 5.41
CA GLU A 20 -15.04 -6.95 5.18
C GLU A 20 -15.13 -5.66 6.01
N GLU A 21 -16.31 -5.06 6.12
CA GLU A 21 -16.57 -3.88 6.96
C GLU A 21 -16.40 -4.17 8.46
N ALA A 22 -16.70 -5.40 8.89
CA ALA A 22 -16.50 -5.86 10.26
C ALA A 22 -15.04 -6.24 10.58
N SER A 23 -14.22 -6.55 9.56
CA SER A 23 -12.83 -6.98 9.73
C SER A 23 -11.92 -5.81 10.10
N PRO A 24 -10.91 -5.95 10.98
CA PRO A 24 -10.01 -4.83 11.30
C PRO A 24 -9.28 -4.30 10.06
N PHE A 25 -8.92 -3.01 10.05
CA PHE A 25 -8.17 -2.41 8.93
C PHE A 25 -6.83 -3.10 8.67
N ILE A 26 -6.16 -3.50 9.75
CA ILE A 26 -4.93 -4.29 9.76
C ILE A 26 -5.12 -5.34 10.85
N SER A 27 -4.92 -6.62 10.52
CA SER A 27 -5.02 -7.70 11.49
C SER A 27 -3.80 -7.76 12.43
N ASP A 28 -3.92 -8.57 13.46
CA ASP A 28 -2.76 -9.11 14.16
C ASP A 28 -1.88 -9.94 13.23
N VAL A 29 -0.62 -10.12 13.61
CA VAL A 29 0.33 -10.95 12.88
C VAL A 29 -0.10 -12.40 12.98
N THR A 30 -0.20 -13.07 11.82
CA THR A 30 -0.49 -14.49 11.75
C THR A 30 0.57 -15.23 10.95
N PRO A 31 0.82 -16.51 11.26
CA PRO A 31 1.65 -17.36 10.42
C PRO A 31 1.19 -17.43 8.95
N VAL A 32 2.11 -17.47 7.98
CA VAL A 32 1.79 -17.50 6.53
C VAL A 32 1.08 -18.80 6.10
N ASP A 33 1.20 -19.89 6.85
CA ASP A 33 0.54 -21.17 6.55
C ASP A 33 -0.97 -21.12 6.55
N ILE A 34 -1.57 -20.14 7.24
CA ILE A 34 -3.03 -19.93 7.17
C ILE A 34 -3.49 -19.64 5.73
N LEU A 35 -2.66 -18.96 4.93
CA LEU A 35 -3.00 -18.60 3.56
C LEU A 35 -3.13 -19.85 2.69
N LYS A 36 -2.28 -20.86 2.91
CA LYS A 36 -2.37 -22.12 2.16
C LYS A 36 -3.73 -22.81 2.38
N ALA A 37 -4.27 -22.74 3.59
CA ALA A 37 -5.59 -23.29 3.90
C ALA A 37 -6.72 -22.50 3.22
N GLU A 38 -6.62 -21.17 3.16
CA GLU A 38 -7.62 -20.30 2.50
C GLU A 38 -7.72 -20.57 0.99
N TYR A 39 -6.60 -20.89 0.35
CA TYR A 39 -6.53 -21.15 -1.10
C TYR A 39 -6.44 -22.63 -1.46
N ALA A 40 -6.74 -23.54 -0.52
CA ALA A 40 -6.61 -24.98 -0.71
C ALA A 40 -7.44 -25.52 -1.88
N ASP A 41 -8.59 -24.91 -2.16
CA ASP A 41 -9.47 -25.28 -3.27
C ASP A 41 -8.90 -24.89 -4.65
N ASN A 42 -7.84 -24.08 -4.69
CA ASN A 42 -7.19 -23.63 -5.91
C ASN A 42 -5.80 -24.24 -6.03
N PHE A 43 -5.73 -25.45 -6.58
CA PHE A 43 -4.48 -26.22 -6.72
C PHE A 43 -3.32 -25.46 -7.37
N LYS A 44 -3.60 -24.45 -8.21
CA LYS A 44 -2.57 -23.58 -8.80
C LYS A 44 -1.81 -22.74 -7.77
N PHE A 45 -2.36 -22.55 -6.57
CA PHE A 45 -1.79 -21.69 -5.54
C PHE A 45 -0.89 -22.45 -4.57
N SER A 46 -0.97 -23.79 -4.53
CA SER A 46 -0.23 -24.60 -3.54
C SER A 46 1.28 -24.39 -3.65
N ASP A 47 1.84 -24.51 -4.86
CA ASP A 47 3.27 -24.36 -5.10
C ASP A 47 3.76 -22.95 -4.78
N CYS A 48 2.96 -21.92 -5.13
CA CYS A 48 3.25 -20.54 -4.79
C CYS A 48 3.31 -20.33 -3.28
N PHE A 49 2.33 -20.83 -2.52
CA PHE A 49 2.31 -20.67 -1.06
C PHE A 49 3.41 -21.46 -0.37
N GLU A 50 3.77 -22.64 -0.87
CA GLU A 50 4.94 -23.38 -0.39
C GLU A 50 6.22 -22.56 -0.60
N ALA A 51 6.42 -21.99 -1.78
CA ALA A 51 7.54 -21.10 -2.06
C ALA A 51 7.50 -19.83 -1.18
N LEU A 52 6.32 -19.24 -0.96
CA LEU A 52 6.13 -18.05 -0.12
C LEU A 52 6.54 -18.32 1.33
N GLN A 53 6.17 -19.47 1.90
CA GLN A 53 6.53 -19.88 3.27
C GLN A 53 8.05 -20.05 3.48
N THR A 54 8.80 -20.33 2.41
CA THR A 54 10.27 -20.36 2.51
C THR A 54 10.87 -18.97 2.72
N ARG A 55 10.21 -17.92 2.21
CA ARG A 55 10.69 -16.53 2.24
C ARG A 55 10.11 -15.70 3.38
N TYR A 56 8.88 -15.98 3.78
CA TYR A 56 8.13 -15.20 4.76
C TYR A 56 7.53 -16.11 5.83
N LYS A 57 7.56 -15.65 7.09
CA LYS A 57 7.06 -16.41 8.24
C LYS A 57 5.69 -15.96 8.67
N THR A 58 5.43 -14.66 8.58
CA THR A 58 4.16 -14.10 9.04
C THR A 58 3.57 -13.10 8.06
N VAL A 59 2.27 -12.87 8.20
CA VAL A 59 1.45 -11.97 7.37
C VAL A 59 0.53 -11.16 8.28
N ARG A 60 0.28 -9.90 7.92
CA ARG A 60 -0.86 -9.12 8.41
C ARG A 60 -1.87 -8.97 7.29
N ARG A 61 -3.13 -9.30 7.58
CA ARG A 61 -4.25 -9.13 6.65
C ARG A 61 -4.71 -7.68 6.65
N LEU A 62 -5.02 -7.17 5.47
CA LEU A 62 -5.53 -5.81 5.31
C LEU A 62 -7.03 -5.87 5.01
N ARG A 63 -7.76 -4.83 5.40
CA ARG A 63 -9.16 -4.70 4.96
C ARG A 63 -9.22 -4.41 3.45
N ARG A 64 -10.20 -5.01 2.76
CA ARG A 64 -10.52 -4.74 1.36
C ARG A 64 -11.39 -3.49 1.22
N ASP A 65 -10.79 -2.34 1.46
CA ASP A 65 -11.44 -1.03 1.42
C ASP A 65 -10.90 -0.14 0.29
N GLY A 66 -10.28 -0.72 -0.74
CA GLY A 66 -9.59 0.01 -1.81
C GLY A 66 -8.30 0.73 -1.36
N ASN A 67 -8.00 0.78 -0.06
CA ASN A 67 -6.83 1.46 0.49
C ASN A 67 -5.74 0.49 0.97
N CYS A 68 -5.96 -0.82 0.83
CA CYS A 68 -5.09 -1.88 1.34
C CYS A 68 -3.61 -1.70 0.97
N PHE A 69 -3.30 -1.35 -0.29
CA PHE A 69 -1.92 -1.11 -0.72
C PHE A 69 -1.27 0.04 0.08
N TYR A 70 -1.87 1.24 0.06
CA TYR A 70 -1.32 2.42 0.72
C TYR A 70 -1.16 2.17 2.22
N ARG A 71 -2.16 1.53 2.83
CA ARG A 71 -2.14 1.18 4.26
C ARG A 71 -1.00 0.22 4.57
N ALA A 72 -0.83 -0.86 3.81
CA ALA A 72 0.24 -1.83 4.02
C ALA A 72 1.63 -1.22 3.77
N TYR A 73 1.78 -0.46 2.70
CA TYR A 73 3.03 0.19 2.32
C TYR A 73 3.48 1.21 3.36
N LEU A 74 2.57 2.10 3.82
CA LEU A 74 2.88 3.05 4.88
C LEU A 74 3.18 2.35 6.21
N PHE A 75 2.42 1.33 6.58
CA PHE A 75 2.65 0.57 7.81
C PHE A 75 4.08 0.01 7.84
N GLN A 76 4.48 -0.74 6.81
CA GLN A 76 5.81 -1.36 6.77
C GLN A 76 6.94 -0.34 6.62
N THR A 77 6.71 0.75 5.89
CA THR A 77 7.72 1.81 5.73
C THR A 77 7.97 2.53 7.05
N PHE A 78 6.91 2.90 7.77
CA PHE A 78 7.04 3.54 9.08
C PHE A 78 7.62 2.58 10.12
N GLU A 79 7.18 1.31 10.10
CA GLU A 79 7.72 0.26 10.96
C GLU A 79 9.23 0.08 10.77
N HIS A 80 9.70 0.07 9.52
CA HIS A 80 11.14 0.02 9.21
C HIS A 80 11.90 1.18 9.85
N PHE A 81 11.41 2.42 9.73
CA PHE A 81 12.11 3.58 10.30
C PHE A 81 12.07 3.63 11.83
N ILE A 82 11.05 3.07 12.48
CA ILE A 82 11.00 2.95 13.94
C ILE A 82 11.99 1.87 14.44
N ILE A 83 12.03 0.72 13.76
CA ILE A 83 12.84 -0.45 14.17
C ILE A 83 14.32 -0.25 13.80
N ASN A 84 14.60 0.18 12.57
CA ASN A 84 15.95 0.26 12.00
C ASN A 84 16.49 1.70 12.04
N LYS A 85 16.63 2.26 13.25
CA LYS A 85 17.08 3.67 13.46
C LYS A 85 18.45 4.01 12.86
N THR A 86 19.25 3.00 12.49
CA THR A 86 20.54 3.18 11.82
C THR A 86 20.41 3.57 10.35
N ASP A 87 19.25 3.31 9.71
CA ASP A 87 18.97 3.67 8.31
C ASP A 87 18.57 5.15 8.16
N THR A 88 19.47 6.02 8.63
CA THR A 88 19.29 7.47 8.60
C THR A 88 19.27 8.01 7.18
N LYS A 89 19.98 7.38 6.23
CA LYS A 89 20.05 7.84 4.84
C LYS A 89 18.70 7.69 4.14
N GLN A 90 18.05 6.53 4.23
CA GLN A 90 16.75 6.32 3.59
C GLN A 90 15.67 7.14 4.30
N TYR A 91 15.70 7.21 5.64
CA TYR A 91 14.78 8.05 6.41
C TYR A 91 14.86 9.54 6.02
N LEU A 92 16.06 10.11 5.92
CA LEU A 92 16.22 11.52 5.55
C LEU A 92 15.79 11.81 4.11
N ARG A 93 16.00 10.87 3.18
CA ARG A 93 15.48 10.98 1.81
C ARG A 93 13.94 10.98 1.80
N PHE A 94 13.34 10.04 2.53
CA PHE A 94 11.90 9.92 2.68
C PHE A 94 11.28 11.19 3.29
N LEU A 95 11.82 11.67 4.41
CA LEU A 95 11.36 12.89 5.07
C LEU A 95 11.48 14.10 4.14
N LYS A 96 12.61 14.24 3.43
CA LYS A 96 12.82 15.36 2.49
C LYS A 96 11.79 15.37 1.36
N ALA A 97 11.44 14.19 0.81
CA ALA A 97 10.41 14.09 -0.23
C ALA A 97 9.06 14.60 0.30
N ILE A 98 8.69 14.21 1.51
CA ILE A 98 7.44 14.63 2.14
C ILE A 98 7.45 16.13 2.45
N GLU A 99 8.53 16.68 3.02
CA GLU A 99 8.63 18.12 3.29
C GLU A 99 8.56 18.97 2.01
N GLY A 100 9.03 18.46 0.87
CA GLY A 100 8.90 19.12 -0.43
C GLY A 100 7.51 19.01 -1.05
N SER A 101 6.71 18.03 -0.63
CA SER A 101 5.52 17.61 -1.37
C SER A 101 4.39 18.63 -1.43
N LYS A 102 4.24 19.49 -0.41
CA LYS A 102 3.26 20.59 -0.46
C LYS A 102 3.56 21.55 -1.61
N ALA A 103 4.83 21.93 -1.77
CA ALA A 103 5.25 22.83 -2.85
C ALA A 103 5.07 22.18 -4.23
N ASP A 104 5.38 20.88 -4.35
CA ASP A 104 5.20 20.13 -5.60
C ASP A 104 3.71 20.07 -6.01
N LEU A 105 2.82 19.80 -5.06
CA LEU A 105 1.38 19.78 -5.28
C LEU A 105 0.85 21.17 -5.69
N MET A 106 1.27 22.23 -5.00
CA MET A 106 0.88 23.61 -5.36
C MET A 106 1.36 23.98 -6.77
N ALA A 107 2.55 23.53 -7.19
CA ALA A 107 3.06 23.75 -8.54
C ALA A 107 2.20 23.07 -9.63
N LEU A 108 1.44 22.03 -9.27
CA LEU A 108 0.46 21.37 -10.14
C LEU A 108 -0.96 21.95 -10.01
N GLY A 109 -1.15 23.01 -9.23
CA GLY A 109 -2.43 23.72 -9.10
C GLY A 109 -3.36 23.18 -8.00
N TYR A 110 -2.86 22.37 -7.06
CA TYR A 110 -3.63 22.04 -5.85
C TYR A 110 -3.77 23.28 -4.98
N ASP A 111 -4.97 23.47 -4.42
CA ASP A 111 -5.23 24.55 -3.46
C ASP A 111 -4.54 24.25 -2.13
N GLU A 112 -3.77 25.22 -1.61
CA GLU A 112 -2.98 25.04 -0.38
C GLU A 112 -3.87 24.69 0.81
N ILE A 113 -5.00 25.38 0.97
CA ILE A 113 -5.92 25.17 2.10
C ILE A 113 -6.53 23.77 2.02
N ALA A 114 -6.79 23.25 0.82
CA ALA A 114 -7.34 21.91 0.63
C ALA A 114 -6.36 20.78 1.00
N ILE A 115 -5.04 21.02 0.94
CA ILE A 115 -4.01 20.00 1.19
C ILE A 115 -3.24 20.18 2.50
N GLU A 116 -3.37 21.33 3.16
CA GLU A 116 -2.56 21.72 4.33
C GLU A 116 -2.72 20.75 5.50
N ASP A 117 -3.94 20.45 5.92
CA ASP A 117 -4.18 19.56 7.06
C ASP A 117 -3.63 18.14 6.83
N PHE A 118 -3.73 17.64 5.59
CA PHE A 118 -3.19 16.35 5.19
C PHE A 118 -1.66 16.34 5.25
N TYR A 119 -1.03 17.40 4.73
CA TYR A 119 0.41 17.58 4.75
C TYR A 119 0.95 17.68 6.17
N ASP A 120 0.37 18.57 6.99
CA ASP A 120 0.84 18.85 8.34
C ASP A 120 0.79 17.60 9.21
N LEU A 121 -0.31 16.82 9.14
CA LEU A 121 -0.41 15.55 9.83
C LEU A 121 0.66 14.56 9.33
N PHE A 122 0.83 14.40 8.01
CA PHE A 122 1.80 13.45 7.47
C PHE A 122 3.24 13.78 7.89
N VAL A 123 3.65 15.04 7.78
CA VAL A 123 4.98 15.51 8.22
C VAL A 123 5.15 15.30 9.72
N ALA A 124 4.15 15.64 10.52
CA ALA A 124 4.22 15.51 11.97
C ALA A 124 4.40 14.04 12.39
N GLU A 125 3.68 13.09 11.79
CA GLU A 125 3.83 11.67 12.10
C GLU A 125 5.19 11.12 11.66
N VAL A 126 5.66 11.48 10.47
CA VAL A 126 6.97 11.00 9.97
C VAL A 126 8.14 11.54 10.80
N LYS A 127 8.05 12.77 11.31
CA LYS A 127 9.06 13.34 12.23
C LYS A 127 9.11 12.65 13.58
N LYS A 128 8.02 12.03 14.05
CA LYS A 128 7.99 11.30 15.32
C LYS A 128 8.63 9.90 15.24
N LEU A 129 8.69 9.29 14.05
CA LEU A 129 9.15 7.90 13.88
C LEU A 129 10.49 7.58 14.58
N PRO A 130 11.55 8.41 14.47
CA PRO A 130 12.83 8.11 15.12
C PRO A 130 12.78 8.14 16.65
N ASP A 131 11.82 8.84 17.24
CA ASP A 131 11.69 9.01 18.68
C ASP A 131 10.86 7.89 19.33
N ILE A 132 10.08 7.15 18.54
CA ILE A 132 9.27 6.02 19.01
C ILE A 132 10.20 4.84 19.34
N SER A 133 9.95 4.15 20.46
CA SER A 133 10.73 2.96 20.78
C SER A 133 10.31 1.77 19.89
N PRO A 134 11.24 0.89 19.49
CA PRO A 134 10.88 -0.31 18.71
C PRO A 134 9.82 -1.19 19.39
N ALA A 135 9.77 -1.20 20.73
CA ALA A 135 8.76 -1.94 21.50
C ALA A 135 7.34 -1.37 21.34
N GLU A 136 7.21 -0.07 21.06
CA GLU A 136 5.92 0.63 20.89
C GLU A 136 5.49 0.72 19.42
N ALA A 137 6.37 0.35 18.48
CA ALA A 137 6.17 0.51 17.03
C ALA A 137 4.81 -0.02 16.57
N GLN A 138 4.51 -1.28 16.91
CA GLN A 138 3.26 -1.93 16.52
C GLN A 138 2.04 -1.20 17.08
N GLN A 139 2.04 -0.89 18.38
CA GLN A 139 0.90 -0.23 19.01
C GLN A 139 0.65 1.16 18.42
N HIS A 140 1.74 1.92 18.19
CA HIS A 140 1.66 3.23 17.58
C HIS A 140 1.08 3.16 16.16
N LEU A 141 1.61 2.27 15.31
CA LEU A 141 1.19 2.17 13.90
C LEU A 141 -0.23 1.63 13.75
N LEU A 142 -0.64 0.67 14.58
CA LEU A 142 -2.02 0.20 14.59
C LEU A 142 -2.97 1.33 15.02
N LYS A 143 -2.60 2.14 16.02
CA LYS A 143 -3.39 3.31 16.39
C LYS A 143 -3.50 4.29 15.22
N LEU A 144 -2.40 4.59 14.56
CA LEU A 144 -2.34 5.59 13.50
C LEU A 144 -3.06 5.15 12.22
N LEU A 145 -2.85 3.89 11.78
CA LEU A 145 -3.33 3.38 10.49
C LEU A 145 -4.60 2.53 10.60
N CYS A 146 -5.12 2.25 11.80
CA CYS A 146 -6.46 1.67 11.99
C CYS A 146 -7.48 2.67 12.57
N ASN A 147 -7.07 3.89 12.95
CA ASN A 147 -8.00 4.96 13.28
C ASN A 147 -8.58 5.54 11.99
N LYS A 148 -9.89 5.37 11.75
CA LYS A 148 -10.54 5.76 10.49
C LYS A 148 -10.33 7.24 10.16
N GLU A 149 -10.32 8.13 11.15
CA GLU A 149 -10.21 9.57 10.92
C GLU A 149 -8.79 9.97 10.51
N GLU A 150 -7.79 9.61 11.30
CA GLU A 150 -6.38 9.95 11.04
C GLU A 150 -5.79 9.17 9.85
N ALA A 151 -6.12 7.88 9.72
CA ALA A 151 -5.56 7.05 8.65
C ALA A 151 -6.01 7.51 7.26
N VAL A 152 -7.24 8.01 7.13
CA VAL A 152 -7.74 8.58 5.87
C VAL A 152 -6.88 9.76 5.45
N TYR A 153 -6.47 10.63 6.37
CA TYR A 153 -5.65 11.78 6.02
C TYR A 153 -4.28 11.34 5.49
N LEU A 154 -3.62 10.40 6.17
CA LEU A 154 -2.33 9.87 5.71
C LEU A 154 -2.43 9.19 4.35
N ILE A 155 -3.45 8.35 4.15
CA ILE A 155 -3.65 7.63 2.89
C ILE A 155 -3.98 8.60 1.75
N MET A 156 -4.84 9.59 2.00
CA MET A 156 -5.17 10.61 1.00
C MET A 156 -3.96 11.44 0.61
N TYR A 157 -3.11 11.81 1.58
CA TYR A 157 -1.89 12.52 1.24
C TYR A 157 -0.92 11.67 0.43
N ALA A 158 -0.80 10.38 0.74
CA ALA A 158 -0.05 9.44 -0.09
C ALA A 158 -0.61 9.37 -1.53
N ARG A 159 -1.94 9.35 -1.70
CA ARG A 159 -2.59 9.41 -3.02
C ARG A 159 -2.29 10.71 -3.76
N PHE A 160 -2.27 11.86 -3.08
CA PHE A 160 -1.87 13.13 -3.70
C PHE A 160 -0.41 13.10 -4.17
N MET A 161 0.51 12.57 -3.35
CA MET A 161 1.91 12.39 -3.76
C MET A 161 2.05 11.44 -4.97
N THR A 162 1.26 10.35 -5.00
CA THR A 162 1.16 9.48 -6.18
C THR A 162 0.73 10.25 -7.43
N ALA A 163 -0.39 10.98 -7.34
CA ALA A 163 -0.92 11.78 -8.44
C ALA A 163 0.07 12.87 -8.89
N CYS A 164 0.78 13.47 -7.95
CA CYS A 164 1.82 14.46 -8.22
C CYS A 164 2.92 13.86 -9.13
N TYR A 165 3.47 12.71 -8.74
CA TYR A 165 4.51 12.04 -9.53
C TYR A 165 4.00 11.65 -10.92
N LEU A 166 2.79 11.08 -11.01
CA LEU A 166 2.18 10.71 -12.29
C LEU A 166 2.07 11.93 -13.21
N LYS A 167 1.49 13.04 -12.71
CA LYS A 167 1.30 14.28 -13.49
C LYS A 167 2.63 14.90 -13.92
N GLN A 168 3.62 15.00 -13.02
CA GLN A 168 4.95 15.52 -13.33
C GLN A 168 5.68 14.70 -14.39
N ASN A 169 5.42 13.40 -14.44
CA ASN A 169 6.09 12.45 -15.34
C ASN A 169 5.12 11.88 -16.38
N SER A 170 4.11 12.64 -16.80
CA SER A 170 2.97 12.13 -17.60
C SER A 170 3.39 11.35 -18.85
N ILE A 171 4.46 11.78 -19.53
CA ILE A 171 5.01 11.13 -20.73
C ILE A 171 5.39 9.66 -20.47
N LEU A 172 5.79 9.31 -19.24
CA LEU A 172 6.14 7.92 -18.90
C LEU A 172 4.92 7.02 -18.71
N PHE A 173 3.74 7.62 -18.50
CA PHE A 173 2.53 6.90 -18.10
C PHE A 173 1.42 6.95 -19.15
N GLU A 174 1.44 7.91 -20.07
CA GLU A 174 0.34 8.17 -21.01
C GLU A 174 -0.03 6.96 -21.89
N ASP A 175 0.95 6.15 -22.30
CA ASP A 175 0.70 4.93 -23.07
C ASP A 175 0.01 3.82 -22.26
N PHE A 176 0.12 3.85 -20.93
CA PHE A 176 -0.46 2.86 -20.03
C PHE A 176 -1.83 3.27 -19.51
N VAL A 177 -2.01 4.57 -19.21
CA VAL A 177 -3.23 5.07 -18.53
C VAL A 177 -4.05 6.05 -19.37
N GLY A 178 -3.57 6.42 -20.56
CA GLY A 178 -4.18 7.44 -21.40
C GLY A 178 -3.96 8.85 -20.83
N ASP A 179 -5.02 9.65 -20.75
CA ASP A 179 -4.93 10.98 -20.16
C ASP A 179 -4.62 10.89 -18.65
N VAL A 180 -3.35 11.16 -18.31
CA VAL A 180 -2.81 11.01 -16.95
C VAL A 180 -3.55 11.89 -15.94
N ALA A 181 -3.97 13.09 -16.33
CA ALA A 181 -4.72 13.99 -15.46
C ALA A 181 -6.08 13.40 -15.08
N SER A 182 -6.86 12.95 -16.08
CA SER A 182 -8.13 12.26 -15.85
C SER A 182 -7.97 10.94 -15.09
N PHE A 183 -6.89 10.19 -15.36
CA PHE A 183 -6.57 8.97 -14.61
C PHE A 183 -6.33 9.29 -13.14
N CYS A 184 -5.52 10.31 -12.82
CA CYS A 184 -5.28 10.72 -11.44
C CYS A 184 -6.58 11.06 -10.68
N MET A 185 -7.48 11.81 -11.33
CA MET A 185 -8.75 12.20 -10.70
C MET A 185 -9.66 11.00 -10.39
N ARG A 186 -9.69 9.99 -11.27
CA ARG A 186 -10.61 8.85 -11.13
C ARG A 186 -10.03 7.67 -10.36
N GLU A 187 -8.75 7.38 -10.57
CA GLU A 187 -8.11 6.12 -10.16
C GLU A 187 -7.07 6.30 -9.05
N VAL A 188 -6.78 7.54 -8.65
CA VAL A 188 -5.73 7.83 -7.65
C VAL A 188 -6.27 8.68 -6.51
N GLU A 189 -6.81 9.85 -6.82
CA GLU A 189 -7.33 10.84 -5.87
C GLU A 189 -8.70 10.47 -5.32
N ALA A 190 -9.43 9.59 -6.00
CA ALA A 190 -10.69 9.06 -5.49
C ALA A 190 -10.42 8.13 -4.29
N VAL A 191 -11.23 8.29 -3.25
CA VAL A 191 -11.19 7.43 -2.06
C VAL A 191 -11.71 6.04 -2.44
N ASP A 192 -11.18 5.01 -1.76
CA ASP A 192 -11.62 3.62 -1.90
C ASP A 192 -11.41 3.01 -3.30
N VAL A 193 -10.54 3.62 -4.12
CA VAL A 193 -10.13 3.07 -5.41
C VAL A 193 -8.83 2.29 -5.28
N GLU A 194 -8.81 1.09 -5.87
CA GLU A 194 -7.67 0.17 -5.84
C GLU A 194 -6.39 0.80 -6.40
N CYS A 195 -5.25 0.39 -5.84
CA CYS A 195 -3.93 0.82 -6.28
C CYS A 195 -3.31 -0.28 -7.15
N ASP A 196 -2.98 0.06 -8.40
CA ASP A 196 -2.34 -0.85 -9.33
C ASP A 196 -0.94 -0.34 -9.74
N HIS A 197 -0.29 -1.06 -10.65
CA HIS A 197 1.10 -0.89 -11.05
C HIS A 197 1.51 0.58 -11.30
N PRO A 198 0.77 1.42 -12.05
CA PRO A 198 1.16 2.82 -12.29
C PRO A 198 1.26 3.62 -10.99
N GLN A 199 0.28 3.47 -10.09
CA GLN A 199 0.27 4.14 -8.79
C GLN A 199 1.41 3.64 -7.89
N ILE A 200 1.70 2.34 -7.91
CA ILE A 200 2.79 1.74 -7.12
C ILE A 200 4.15 2.27 -7.57
N ILE A 201 4.40 2.33 -8.89
CA ILE A 201 5.62 2.94 -9.43
C ILE A 201 5.71 4.39 -8.99
N ALA A 202 4.63 5.15 -9.11
CA ALA A 202 4.62 6.56 -8.81
C ALA A 202 4.95 6.87 -7.34
N ILE A 203 4.26 6.23 -6.39
CA ILE A 203 4.47 6.50 -4.97
C ILE A 203 5.84 6.03 -4.46
N THR A 204 6.34 4.90 -4.98
CA THR A 204 7.64 4.36 -4.57
C THR A 204 8.81 5.21 -5.12
N ASN A 205 8.69 5.73 -6.35
CA ASN A 205 9.65 6.69 -6.87
C ASN A 205 9.57 8.03 -6.13
N TYR A 206 8.37 8.54 -5.85
CA TYR A 206 8.18 9.81 -5.17
C TYR A 206 8.80 9.80 -3.76
N LEU A 207 8.54 8.74 -2.99
CA LEU A 207 8.99 8.63 -1.60
C LEU A 207 10.40 8.03 -1.45
N GLY A 208 10.97 7.45 -2.50
CA GLY A 208 12.30 6.84 -2.44
C GLY A 208 12.37 5.58 -1.57
N VAL A 209 11.25 4.89 -1.38
CA VAL A 209 11.15 3.60 -0.69
C VAL A 209 10.49 2.61 -1.63
N GLY A 210 11.12 1.45 -1.83
CA GLY A 210 10.63 0.48 -2.79
C GLY A 210 9.58 -0.46 -2.19
N VAL A 211 9.02 -1.30 -3.03
CA VAL A 211 8.16 -2.42 -2.65
C VAL A 211 8.58 -3.69 -3.40
N GLU A 212 8.42 -4.84 -2.77
CA GLU A 212 8.48 -6.17 -3.37
C GLU A 212 7.07 -6.76 -3.33
N ILE A 213 6.46 -6.92 -4.51
CA ILE A 213 5.16 -7.55 -4.70
C ILE A 213 5.37 -9.03 -4.98
N ASN A 214 4.73 -9.86 -4.18
CA ASN A 214 4.74 -11.32 -4.27
C ASN A 214 3.36 -11.75 -4.75
N SER A 215 3.25 -12.50 -5.85
CA SER A 215 1.97 -12.92 -6.42
C SER A 215 2.02 -14.34 -6.98
N VAL A 216 0.85 -14.89 -7.29
CA VAL A 216 0.74 -16.19 -7.94
C VAL A 216 0.86 -16.01 -9.44
N GLY A 217 1.98 -16.47 -10.00
CA GLY A 217 2.25 -16.39 -11.42
C GLY A 217 1.36 -17.32 -12.27
N PRO A 218 1.36 -17.17 -13.60
CA PRO A 218 0.45 -17.93 -14.49
C PRO A 218 0.58 -19.46 -14.40
N LYS A 219 1.75 -19.95 -13.99
CA LYS A 219 2.04 -21.39 -13.82
C LYS A 219 1.87 -21.87 -12.38
N GLY A 220 1.36 -21.03 -11.48
CA GLY A 220 1.25 -21.33 -10.05
C GLY A 220 2.54 -21.17 -9.26
N ASN A 221 3.62 -20.68 -9.89
CA ASN A 221 4.86 -20.34 -9.21
C ASN A 221 4.72 -19.00 -8.48
N LEU A 222 5.57 -18.79 -7.46
CA LEU A 222 5.74 -17.47 -6.87
C LEU A 222 6.38 -16.53 -7.90
N GLU A 223 5.70 -15.41 -8.17
CA GLU A 223 6.22 -14.29 -8.95
C GLU A 223 6.58 -13.17 -7.99
N VAL A 224 7.75 -12.55 -8.20
CA VAL A 224 8.29 -11.50 -7.34
C VAL A 224 8.69 -10.32 -8.21
N ILE A 225 8.02 -9.19 -8.01
CA ILE A 225 8.30 -7.94 -8.72
C ILE A 225 8.83 -6.93 -7.70
N LYS A 226 9.94 -6.26 -8.01
CA LYS A 226 10.51 -5.20 -7.17
C LYS A 226 10.34 -3.85 -7.85
N LEU A 227 9.61 -2.94 -7.22
CA LEU A 227 9.31 -1.62 -7.76
C LEU A 227 9.87 -0.52 -6.84
N PRO A 228 10.55 0.50 -7.38
CA PRO A 228 11.03 0.61 -8.75
C PRO A 228 12.13 -0.44 -9.02
N GLU A 229 12.34 -0.78 -10.30
CA GLU A 229 13.41 -1.72 -10.74
C GLU A 229 14.81 -1.08 -10.73
N ASP A 230 14.92 0.17 -10.28
CA ASP A 230 16.15 0.95 -10.31
C ASP A 230 17.17 0.46 -9.27
N ALA A 231 18.46 0.45 -9.66
CA ALA A 231 19.56 -0.09 -8.85
C ALA A 231 19.78 0.70 -7.55
N ASP A 232 19.40 1.98 -7.55
CA ASP A 232 19.43 2.85 -6.37
C ASP A 232 18.55 2.32 -5.21
N PHE A 233 17.58 1.46 -5.51
CA PHE A 233 16.68 0.83 -4.54
C PHE A 233 17.10 -0.60 -4.15
N ASP A 234 18.17 -1.15 -4.70
CA ASP A 234 18.61 -2.52 -4.41
C ASP A 234 19.17 -2.69 -2.99
N GLN A 235 19.72 -1.61 -2.42
CA GLN A 235 20.29 -1.61 -1.07
C GLN A 235 19.35 -1.00 -0.01
N GLY A 236 18.22 -0.43 -0.42
CA GLY A 236 17.24 0.19 0.49
C GLY A 236 16.20 -0.81 1.00
N PHE A 237 15.50 -0.44 2.06
CA PHE A 237 14.31 -1.16 2.48
C PHE A 237 13.26 -1.18 1.38
N ARG A 238 12.59 -2.32 1.26
CA ARG A 238 11.41 -2.50 0.41
C ARG A 238 10.31 -3.14 1.23
N ALA A 239 9.15 -2.50 1.28
CA ALA A 239 7.94 -3.12 1.82
C ALA A 239 7.68 -4.44 1.07
N LYS A 240 7.30 -5.50 1.79
CA LYS A 240 7.05 -6.83 1.25
C LYS A 240 5.55 -7.07 1.28
N LEU A 241 4.91 -7.08 0.12
CA LEU A 241 3.47 -7.26 0.02
C LEU A 241 3.13 -8.55 -0.74
N LEU A 242 2.05 -9.22 -0.33
CA LEU A 242 1.39 -10.27 -1.09
C LEU A 242 0.27 -9.62 -1.91
N TYR A 243 0.28 -9.84 -3.21
CA TYR A 243 -0.84 -9.50 -4.08
C TYR A 243 -1.63 -10.77 -4.41
N VAL A 244 -2.93 -10.71 -4.12
CA VAL A 244 -3.95 -11.58 -4.69
C VAL A 244 -4.91 -10.69 -5.48
N PRO A 245 -5.62 -11.18 -6.51
CA PRO A 245 -6.42 -10.32 -7.38
C PRO A 245 -7.30 -9.31 -6.60
N GLY A 246 -7.04 -8.01 -6.80
CA GLY A 246 -7.74 -6.90 -6.13
C GLY A 246 -7.33 -6.61 -4.68
N HIS A 247 -6.27 -7.22 -4.13
CA HIS A 247 -5.94 -7.07 -2.72
C HIS A 247 -4.45 -7.22 -2.38
N TYR A 248 -4.01 -6.47 -1.37
CA TYR A 248 -2.65 -6.50 -0.84
C TYR A 248 -2.62 -6.82 0.64
N ASP A 249 -1.75 -7.74 1.03
CA ASP A 249 -1.43 -8.06 2.42
C ASP A 249 0.05 -7.79 2.75
N ALA A 250 0.36 -7.52 4.01
CA ALA A 250 1.74 -7.22 4.43
C ALA A 250 2.48 -8.49 4.87
N LEU A 251 3.60 -8.82 4.21
CA LEU A 251 4.42 -10.00 4.48
C LEU A 251 5.65 -9.66 5.34
N TYR A 252 6.06 -10.61 6.17
CA TYR A 252 7.17 -10.47 7.11
C TYR A 252 8.09 -11.67 7.06
N GLN A 253 9.40 -11.40 7.04
CA GLN A 253 10.45 -12.43 7.03
C GLN A 253 10.66 -13.07 8.41
#